data_AF-A0A9J5YJW1-F1
#
_entry.id   AF-A0A9J5YJW1-F1
#
_cell.length_a   1.000
_cell.length_b   1.000
_cell.length_c   1.000
_cell.angle_alpha   90.00
_cell.angle_beta   90.00
_cell.angle_gamma   90.00
#
_symmetry.space_group_name_H-M   'P 1'
#
loop_
_entity.id
_entity.type
_entity.pdbx_description
1 polymer ?
#
loop_
_entity_poly.entity_id
_entity_poly.type
_entity_poly.pdbx_seq_one_letter_code
_entity_poly.pdbx_strand_id
1 'polypeptide(L)'
;MAKAYRKEDFDKLMTKVVKVDHRVKVYLEDVGYEKWSRVHLPVNRGRMMTSNIAECINGCLVEARQLPILVFSERLFHRLNIFSQFIKLEEDTLYALSGKYVVVEDFN
;
A
#
# COMPACT_ATOMS: atom_id res chain seq x y z
N MET A 1 18.41 2.89 -6.42
CA MET A 1 17.30 3.82 -6.17
C MET A 1 16.25 3.62 -7.25
N ALA A 2 15.17 2.92 -6.91
CA ALA A 2 14.11 2.61 -7.87
C ALA A 2 13.39 3.90 -8.25
N LYS A 3 13.25 4.16 -9.56
CA LYS A 3 12.36 5.18 -10.12
C LYS A 3 10.94 4.92 -9.59
N ALA A 4 10.59 5.52 -8.46
CA ALA A 4 9.22 5.55 -7.97
C ALA A 4 8.47 6.59 -8.81
N TYR A 5 8.07 6.13 -9.99
CA TYR A 5 7.23 6.70 -11.06
C TYR A 5 6.63 8.09 -10.78
N ARG A 6 7.23 9.11 -11.41
CA ARG A 6 6.81 10.52 -11.37
C ARG A 6 5.48 10.70 -12.11
N LYS A 7 4.67 11.68 -11.68
CA LYS A 7 3.40 12.03 -12.33
C LYS A 7 3.57 12.37 -13.81
N GLU A 8 4.63 13.08 -14.15
CA GLU A 8 4.98 13.42 -15.53
C GLU A 8 5.15 12.20 -16.44
N ASP A 9 5.71 11.10 -15.92
CA ASP A 9 5.89 9.87 -16.70
C ASP A 9 4.56 9.16 -16.91
N PHE A 10 3.69 9.17 -15.90
CA PHE A 10 2.32 8.65 -16.00
C PHE A 10 1.50 9.43 -17.05
N ASP A 11 1.52 10.76 -17.00
CA ASP A 11 0.76 11.61 -17.93
C ASP A 11 1.22 11.42 -19.38
N LYS A 12 2.54 11.27 -19.60
CA LYS A 12 3.11 10.93 -20.93
C LYS A 12 2.62 9.57 -21.43
N LEU A 13 2.54 8.57 -20.56
CA LEU A 13 2.03 7.24 -20.91
C LEU A 13 0.53 7.27 -21.19
N MET A 14 -0.26 7.97 -20.37
CA MET A 14 -1.70 8.11 -20.57
C MET A 14 -2.01 8.82 -21.90
N THR A 15 -1.22 9.83 -22.26
CA THR A 15 -1.31 10.48 -23.58
C THR A 15 -1.11 9.49 -24.73
N LYS A 16 -0.18 8.52 -24.58
CA LYS A 16 0.01 7.46 -25.59
C LYS A 16 -1.18 6.50 -25.63
N VAL A 17 -1.75 6.12 -24.48
CA VAL A 17 -2.94 5.27 -24.40
C VAL A 17 -4.11 5.91 -25.13
N VAL A 18 -4.38 7.20 -24.89
CA VAL A 18 -5.45 7.94 -25.58
C VAL A 18 -5.24 7.98 -27.09
N LYS A 19 -4.00 8.11 -27.56
CA LYS A 19 -3.67 8.09 -28.99
C LYS A 19 -3.94 6.73 -29.64
N VAL A 20 -3.83 5.64 -28.88
CA VAL A 20 -4.13 4.29 -29.38
C VAL A 20 -5.63 4.05 -29.38
N ASP A 21 -6.29 4.26 -28.24
CA ASP A 21 -7.74 4.16 -28.11
C ASP A 21 -8.21 4.93 -26.87
N HIS A 22 -9.07 5.92 -27.09
CA HIS A 22 -9.68 6.70 -26.01
C HIS A 22 -10.52 5.83 -25.05
N ARG A 23 -11.13 4.75 -25.54
CA ARG A 23 -11.98 3.85 -24.72
C ARG A 23 -11.17 3.15 -23.64
N VAL A 24 -9.89 2.89 -23.90
CA VAL A 24 -8.98 2.29 -22.92
C VAL A 24 -8.71 3.27 -21.78
N LYS A 25 -8.56 4.57 -22.06
CA LYS A 25 -8.44 5.59 -21.01
C LYS A 25 -9.68 5.61 -20.13
N VAL A 26 -10.88 5.65 -20.72
CA VAL A 26 -12.15 5.68 -19.97
C VAL A 26 -12.27 4.46 -19.06
N TYR A 27 -11.99 3.27 -19.59
CA TYR A 27 -11.98 2.05 -18.78
C TYR A 27 -10.98 2.13 -17.61
N LEU A 28 -9.77 2.61 -17.85
CA LEU A 28 -8.74 2.74 -16.83
C LEU A 28 -9.08 3.78 -15.75
N GLU A 29 -9.84 4.81 -16.12
CA GLU A 29 -10.41 5.81 -15.21
C GLU A 29 -11.53 5.19 -14.37
N ASP A 30 -12.44 4.44 -14.98
CA ASP A 30 -13.55 3.76 -14.29
C ASP A 30 -13.06 2.75 -13.24
N VAL A 31 -11.94 2.07 -13.51
CA VAL A 31 -11.30 1.17 -12.53
C VAL A 31 -10.83 1.95 -11.30
N GLY A 32 -10.43 3.22 -11.45
CA GLY A 32 -9.84 4.07 -10.42
C GLY A 32 -8.31 3.95 -10.38
N TYR A 33 -7.61 5.06 -10.65
CA TYR A 33 -6.15 5.10 -10.74
C TYR A 33 -5.45 4.70 -9.45
N GLU A 34 -6.02 5.00 -8.29
CA GLU A 34 -5.53 4.62 -6.97
C GLU A 34 -5.44 3.11 -6.76
N LYS A 35 -6.21 2.30 -7.52
CA LYS A 35 -6.20 0.84 -7.39
C LYS A 35 -5.00 0.20 -8.09
N TRP A 36 -4.51 0.79 -9.18
CA TRP A 36 -3.52 0.17 -10.06
C TRP A 36 -2.30 1.03 -10.35
N SER A 37 -2.42 2.35 -10.28
CA SER A 37 -1.34 3.29 -10.53
C SER A 37 -0.64 3.72 -9.24
N ARG A 38 0.65 3.41 -9.15
CA ARG A 38 1.50 3.75 -7.99
C ARG A 38 1.63 5.25 -7.74
N VAL A 39 1.49 6.09 -8.76
CA VAL A 39 1.58 7.55 -8.59
C VAL A 39 0.30 8.16 -8.04
N HIS A 40 -0.83 7.46 -8.16
CA HIS A 40 -2.12 7.85 -7.62
C HIS A 40 -2.45 7.12 -6.31
N LEU A 41 -1.54 6.30 -5.80
CA LEU A 41 -1.68 5.68 -4.50
C LEU A 41 -1.39 6.72 -3.40
N PRO A 42 -2.32 6.95 -2.46
CA PRO A 42 -2.14 7.92 -1.38
C PRO A 42 -1.04 7.51 -0.39
N VAL A 43 -0.70 6.22 -0.32
CA VAL A 43 0.30 5.66 0.60
C VAL A 43 1.46 5.06 -0.17
N ASN A 44 2.68 5.40 0.24
CA ASN A 44 3.90 4.89 -0.35
C ASN A 44 4.07 3.39 -0.03
N ARG A 45 3.60 2.51 -0.93
CA ARG A 45 3.75 1.04 -0.81
C ARG A 45 5.21 0.59 -0.61
N GLY A 46 6.19 1.43 -0.97
CA GLY A 46 7.61 1.17 -0.74
C GLY A 46 8.00 1.16 0.75
N ARG A 47 7.25 1.85 1.63
CA ARG A 47 7.51 1.84 3.08
C ARG A 47 7.12 0.51 3.74
N MET A 48 6.28 -0.27 3.08
CA MET A 48 5.82 -1.58 3.56
C MET A 48 6.77 -2.73 3.16
N MET A 49 7.82 -2.46 2.36
CA MET A 49 8.95 -3.38 2.16
C MET A 49 10.09 -3.06 3.13
N THR A 50 9.80 -2.94 4.42
CA THR A 50 10.89 -3.00 5.41
C THR A 50 11.09 -4.47 5.77
N SER A 51 12.32 -4.96 5.62
CA SER A 51 12.80 -6.25 6.14
C SER A 51 12.20 -6.61 7.51
N ASN A 52 11.99 -5.59 8.33
CA ASN A 52 11.39 -5.64 9.65
C ASN A 52 10.04 -6.35 9.71
N ILE A 53 9.18 -6.24 8.69
CA ILE A 53 7.86 -6.91 8.69
C ILE A 53 8.03 -8.42 8.52
N ALA A 54 8.81 -8.84 7.51
CA ALA A 54 9.08 -10.25 7.28
C ALA A 54 9.84 -10.87 8.47
N GLU A 55 10.77 -10.12 9.06
CA GLU A 55 11.52 -10.52 10.26
C GLU A 55 10.61 -10.62 11.49
N CYS A 56 9.71 -9.66 11.73
CA CYS A 56 8.74 -9.68 12.82
C CYS A 56 7.77 -10.87 12.70
N ILE A 57 7.22 -11.11 11.51
CA ILE A 57 6.37 -12.28 11.25
C ILE A 57 7.14 -13.59 11.46
N ASN A 58 8.38 -13.68 10.96
CA ASN A 58 9.22 -14.86 11.16
C ASN A 58 9.57 -15.08 12.63
N GLY A 59 9.85 -14.03 13.40
CA GLY A 59 10.09 -14.10 14.84
C GLY A 59 8.86 -14.56 15.62
N CYS A 60 7.67 -14.03 15.30
CA CYS A 60 6.42 -14.44 15.92
C CYS A 60 6.01 -15.90 15.63
N LEU A 61 6.54 -16.48 14.55
CA LEU A 61 6.21 -17.83 14.11
C LEU A 61 7.29 -18.87 14.42
N VAL A 62 8.43 -18.47 14.99
CA VAL A 62 9.58 -19.36 15.17
C VAL A 62 9.23 -20.58 16.02
N GLU A 63 8.47 -20.39 17.10
CA GLU A 63 8.00 -21.47 17.96
C GLU A 63 6.79 -22.21 17.37
N ALA A 64 5.95 -21.51 16.60
CA ALA A 64 4.76 -22.10 16.00
C ALA A 64 5.11 -23.14 14.92
N ARG A 65 6.28 -23.02 14.28
CA ARG A 65 6.78 -23.99 13.28
C ARG A 65 7.01 -25.39 13.84
N GLN A 66 7.14 -25.53 15.17
CA GLN A 66 7.30 -26.82 15.83
C GLN A 66 5.95 -27.51 16.13
N LEU A 67 4.83 -26.81 15.87
CA LEU A 67 3.50 -27.32 16.15
C LEU A 67 2.96 -28.17 14.99
N PRO A 68 2.02 -29.10 15.27
CA PRO A 68 1.27 -29.79 14.24
C PRO A 68 0.60 -28.80 13.27
N ILE A 69 0.51 -29.17 11.99
CA ILE A 69 0.05 -28.31 10.88
C ILE A 69 -1.27 -27.59 11.20
N LEU A 70 -2.21 -28.27 11.84
CA LEU A 70 -3.50 -27.69 12.23
C LEU A 70 -3.32 -26.50 13.18
N VAL A 71 -2.58 -26.69 14.27
CA VAL A 71 -2.33 -25.67 15.30
C VAL A 71 -1.44 -24.55 14.76
N PHE A 72 -0.48 -24.88 13.90
CA PHE A 72 0.32 -23.89 13.18
C PHE A 72 -0.56 -23.01 12.30
N SER A 73 -1.49 -23.60 11.55
CA SER A 73 -2.39 -22.86 10.65
C SER A 73 -3.29 -21.90 11.43
N GLU A 74 -3.88 -22.33 12.55
CA GLU A 74 -4.69 -21.47 13.42
C GLU A 74 -3.89 -20.28 13.95
N ARG A 75 -2.67 -20.54 14.44
CA ARG A 75 -1.77 -19.46 14.91
C ARG A 75 -1.38 -18.51 13.79
N LEU A 76 -1.13 -19.02 12.59
CA LEU A 76 -0.82 -18.21 11.42
C LEU A 76 -1.99 -17.29 11.06
N PHE A 77 -3.21 -17.83 10.95
CA PHE A 77 -4.40 -17.04 10.64
C PHE A 77 -4.68 -15.97 11.69
N HIS A 78 -4.56 -16.32 12.98
CA HIS A 78 -4.72 -15.35 14.07
C HIS A 78 -3.70 -14.20 13.98
N ARG A 79 -2.43 -14.52 13.74
CA ARG A 79 -1.35 -13.52 13.61
C ARG A 79 -1.54 -12.64 12.37
N LEU A 80 -1.92 -13.21 11.23
CA LEU A 80 -2.19 -12.46 10.00
C LEU A 80 -3.39 -11.53 10.14
N ASN A 81 -4.42 -11.94 10.89
CA ASN A 81 -5.58 -11.10 11.16
C ASN A 81 -5.19 -9.88 12.04
N ILE A 82 -4.44 -10.10 13.12
CA ILE A 82 -3.92 -9.00 13.96
C ILE A 82 -3.02 -8.07 13.13
N PHE A 83 -2.15 -8.65 12.30
CA PHE A 83 -1.27 -7.87 11.44
C PHE A 83 -2.06 -7.01 10.45
N SER A 84 -3.11 -7.56 9.83
CA SER A 84 -4.01 -6.81 8.95
C SER A 84 -4.70 -5.65 9.69
N GLN A 85 -5.10 -5.85 10.94
CA GLN A 85 -5.68 -4.78 11.76
C GLN A 85 -4.66 -3.70 12.11
N PHE A 86 -3.42 -4.10 12.43
CA PHE A 86 -2.34 -3.16 12.71
C PHE A 86 -2.00 -2.30 11.49
N ILE A 87 -1.92 -2.89 10.30
CA ILE A 87 -1.68 -2.15 9.06
C ILE A 87 -2.80 -1.14 8.78
N LYS A 88 -4.07 -1.54 8.98
CA LYS A 88 -5.20 -0.62 8.84
C LYS A 88 -5.11 0.55 9.83
N LEU A 89 -4.76 0.28 11.08
CA LEU A 89 -4.56 1.32 12.10
C LEU A 89 -3.38 2.25 11.77
N GLU A 90 -2.29 1.71 11.24
CA GLU A 90 -1.15 2.51 10.77
C GLU A 90 -1.55 3.40 9.58
N GLU A 91 -2.29 2.88 8.61
CA GLU A 91 -2.84 3.67 7.51
C GLU A 91 -3.77 4.78 8.04
N ASP A 92 -4.76 4.44 8.86
CA ASP A 92 -5.72 5.39 9.43
C ASP A 92 -5.04 6.49 10.27
N THR A 93 -4.02 6.13 11.05
CA THR A 93 -3.25 7.11 11.83
C THR A 93 -2.38 8.01 10.97
N LEU A 94 -1.77 7.49 9.90
CA LEU A 94 -1.05 8.31 8.93
C LEU A 94 -1.98 9.29 8.23
N TYR A 95 -3.19 8.87 7.86
CA TYR A 95 -4.23 9.76 7.31
C TYR A 95 -4.62 10.85 8.32
N ALA A 96 -4.92 10.46 9.57
CA ALA A 96 -5.29 11.39 10.63
C ALA A 96 -4.18 12.40 10.97
N LEU A 97 -2.91 11.98 10.94
CA LEU A 97 -1.75 12.85 11.14
C LEU A 97 -1.60 13.80 9.95
N SER A 98 -1.66 13.29 8.72
CA SER A 98 -1.58 14.14 7.52
C SER A 98 -2.65 15.24 7.48
N GLY A 99 -3.88 14.94 7.94
CA GLY A 99 -4.96 15.93 8.04
C GLY A 99 -4.78 16.97 9.16
N LYS A 100 -3.98 16.68 10.19
CA LYS A 100 -3.69 17.63 11.28
C LYS A 100 -2.56 18.62 10.95
N TYR A 101 -1.66 18.27 10.04
CA TYR A 101 -0.55 19.15 9.62
C TYR A 101 -0.91 20.12 8.48
N VAL A 102 -2.11 20.01 7.87
CA VAL A 102 -2.58 20.95 6.83
C VAL A 102 -3.12 22.27 7.41
N VAL A 103 -3.39 22.35 8.72
CA VAL A 103 -4.01 23.55 9.34
C VAL A 103 -2.98 24.62 9.77
N VAL A 104 -1.69 24.47 9.45
CA VAL A 104 -0.64 25.41 9.91
C VAL A 104 -0.02 26.25 8.78
N GLU A 105 -0.53 26.18 7.55
CA GLU A 105 -0.01 27.00 6.42
C GLU A 105 -1.00 28.05 5.88
N ASP A 106 -1.98 28.50 6.67
CA ASP A 106 -2.85 29.63 6.30
C ASP A 106 -2.66 30.82 7.25
N PHE A 107 -1.48 31.45 7.22
CA PHE A 107 -1.32 32.86 7.61
C PHE A 107 -0.23 33.52 6.76
N ASN A 108 -0.66 34.20 5.69
CA ASN A 108 -0.03 35.41 5.18
C ASN A 108 -1.11 36.31 4.58
#